data_AF-A0A6M3IIC3-F1
#
_entry.id   AF-A0A6M3IIC3-F1
#
_cell.length_a   1.000
_cell.length_b   1.000
_cell.length_c   1.000
_cell.angle_alpha   90.00
_cell.angle_beta   90.00
_cell.angle_gamma   90.00
#
_symmetry.space_group_name_H-M   'P 1'
#
loop_
_entity.id
_entity.type
_entity.pdbx_description
1 polymer ?
#
loop_
_entity_poly.entity_id
_entity_poly.type
_entity_poly.pdbx_seq_one_letter_code
_entity_poly.pdbx_strand_id
1 'polypeptide(L)'
;MTDIVAQTEDEKGRQIHPVLHSIRSIEHGYKVVTTAGADEALVGTSTPAKEIVIQAQTDNTKAIAIGSSGVDASIATGTGIILYPGDWTPPIDIDDVADIYIDALASGEGCRYIYLT
;
A
#
# COMPACT_ATOMS: atom_id res chain seq x y z
N MET A 1 15.16 -40.06 1.99
CA MET A 1 14.61 -38.76 1.57
C MET A 1 13.13 -39.00 1.40
N THR A 2 12.30 -38.50 2.32
CA THR A 2 10.86 -38.78 2.29
C THR A 2 10.21 -37.83 1.32
N ASP A 3 9.63 -38.34 0.24
CA ASP A 3 8.88 -37.53 -0.71
C ASP A 3 7.64 -36.97 -0.01
N ILE A 4 7.59 -35.66 0.14
CA ILE A 4 6.38 -34.94 0.58
C ILE A 4 5.46 -34.91 -0.65
N VAL A 5 4.51 -35.83 -0.72
CA VAL A 5 3.46 -35.81 -1.73
C VAL A 5 2.49 -34.69 -1.36
N ALA A 6 2.34 -33.69 -2.23
CA ALA A 6 1.27 -32.70 -2.11
C ALA A 6 -0.06 -33.44 -2.16
N GLN A 7 -0.82 -33.44 -1.06
CA GLN A 7 -2.15 -34.03 -1.02
C GLN A 7 -3.02 -33.28 -2.03
N THR A 8 -3.69 -33.97 -2.94
CA THR A 8 -4.62 -33.36 -3.92
C THR A 8 -6.08 -33.54 -3.49
N GLU A 9 -6.31 -34.19 -2.35
CA GLU A 9 -7.62 -34.51 -1.78
C GLU A 9 -7.58 -34.36 -0.26
N ASP A 10 -8.70 -33.98 0.35
CA ASP A 10 -8.85 -33.98 1.81
C ASP A 10 -9.15 -35.38 2.36
N GLU A 11 -9.27 -35.51 3.69
CA GLU A 11 -9.59 -36.80 4.35
C GLU A 11 -10.92 -37.44 3.91
N LYS A 12 -11.73 -36.71 3.14
CA LYS A 12 -13.04 -37.13 2.62
C LYS A 12 -13.02 -37.33 1.10
N GLY A 13 -11.85 -37.30 0.45
CA GLY A 13 -11.71 -37.46 -1.00
C GLY A 13 -12.19 -36.26 -1.81
N ARG A 14 -12.34 -35.09 -1.19
CA ARG A 14 -12.68 -33.85 -1.90
C ARG A 14 -11.41 -33.25 -2.47
N GLN A 15 -11.41 -32.97 -3.77
CA GLN A 15 -10.31 -32.30 -4.44
C GLN A 15 -9.93 -31.01 -3.70
N ILE A 16 -8.68 -30.89 -3.27
CA ILE A 16 -8.14 -29.63 -2.79
C ILE A 16 -7.63 -28.87 -4.00
N HIS A 17 -8.33 -27.83 -4.38
CA HIS A 17 -7.77 -26.86 -5.31
C HIS A 17 -6.84 -25.97 -4.50
N PRO A 18 -5.53 -25.90 -4.84
CA PRO A 18 -4.68 -24.88 -4.25
C PRO A 18 -5.29 -23.51 -4.59
N VAL A 19 -5.31 -22.62 -3.61
CA VAL A 19 -5.63 -21.22 -3.91
C VAL A 19 -4.46 -20.69 -4.74
N LEU A 20 -4.70 -20.45 -6.04
CA LEU A 20 -3.68 -20.05 -7.01
C LEU A 20 -3.35 -18.55 -6.93
N HIS A 21 -2.92 -18.08 -5.76
CA HIS A 21 -2.29 -16.76 -5.64
C HIS A 21 -0.92 -16.89 -4.99
N SER A 22 0.00 -16.01 -5.38
CA SER A 22 1.34 -15.99 -4.79
C SER A 22 1.42 -15.20 -3.49
N ILE A 23 0.32 -14.58 -3.03
CA ILE A 23 0.26 -13.79 -1.78
C ILE A 23 0.47 -14.69 -0.55
N ARG A 24 1.30 -14.24 0.39
CA ARG A 24 1.74 -14.96 1.60
C ARG A 24 1.31 -14.29 2.89
N SER A 25 1.33 -12.96 2.96
CA SER A 25 0.88 -12.20 4.14
C SER A 25 0.12 -10.94 3.74
N ILE A 26 -0.63 -10.42 4.72
CA ILE A 26 -1.19 -9.07 4.70
C ILE A 26 -0.52 -8.30 5.82
N GLU A 27 0.08 -7.17 5.50
CA GLU A 27 0.76 -6.27 6.42
C GLU A 27 0.16 -4.87 6.30
N HIS A 28 0.50 -3.98 7.25
CA HIS A 28 -0.12 -2.66 7.34
C HIS A 28 0.81 -1.65 7.99
N GLY A 29 0.50 -0.38 7.77
CA GLY A 29 1.22 0.73 8.37
C GLY A 29 0.49 2.05 8.21
N TYR A 30 1.13 3.11 8.68
CA TYR A 30 0.69 4.47 8.45
C TYR A 30 1.90 5.39 8.31
N LYS A 31 1.70 6.53 7.68
CA LYS A 31 2.72 7.54 7.47
C LYS A 31 2.07 8.92 7.55
N VAL A 32 2.74 9.84 8.22
CA VAL A 32 2.40 11.28 8.19
C VAL A 32 3.53 12.04 7.52
N VAL A 33 3.18 13.08 6.78
CA VAL A 33 4.10 14.04 6.20
C VAL A 33 4.50 15.03 7.30
N THR A 34 5.79 15.13 7.59
CA THR A 34 6.31 16.03 8.62
C THR A 34 6.26 17.50 8.16
N THR A 35 6.54 17.75 6.89
CA THR A 35 6.61 19.09 6.30
C THR A 35 5.75 19.15 5.05
N ALA A 36 4.71 19.99 5.06
CA ALA A 36 3.83 20.17 3.90
C ALA A 36 4.60 20.57 2.64
N GLY A 37 4.24 20.00 1.49
CA GLY A 37 4.89 20.24 0.21
C GLY A 37 6.27 19.57 0.05
N ALA A 38 6.61 18.64 0.94
CA ALA A 38 7.77 17.77 0.81
C ALA A 38 7.30 16.32 0.74
N ASP A 39 7.63 15.65 -0.36
CA ASP A 39 7.30 14.24 -0.52
C ASP A 39 8.12 13.36 0.41
N GLU A 40 7.47 12.38 1.02
CA GLU A 40 8.08 11.41 1.92
C GLU A 40 7.73 10.00 1.51
N ALA A 41 8.73 9.11 1.46
CA ALA A 41 8.50 7.68 1.27
C ALA A 41 7.62 7.11 2.40
N LEU A 42 6.72 6.18 2.07
CA LEU A 42 5.88 5.49 3.05
C LEU A 42 6.70 4.73 4.08
N VAL A 43 7.80 4.11 3.64
CA VAL A 43 8.76 3.39 4.47
C VAL A 43 10.18 3.81 4.10
N GLY A 44 11.07 3.90 5.09
CA GLY A 44 12.47 4.30 4.87
C GLY A 44 13.39 3.16 4.44
N THR A 45 12.88 1.93 4.36
CA THR A 45 13.64 0.73 4.03
C THR A 45 12.87 -0.14 3.04
N SER A 46 13.59 -0.75 2.10
CA SER A 46 13.05 -1.72 1.14
C SER A 46 12.20 -2.77 1.86
N THR A 47 10.94 -2.86 1.46
CA THR A 47 9.90 -3.71 2.01
C THR A 47 9.16 -4.37 0.85
N PRO A 48 9.54 -5.61 0.46
CA PRO A 48 8.94 -6.28 -0.68
C PRO A 48 7.43 -6.43 -0.53
N ALA A 49 6.70 -6.09 -1.59
CA ALA A 49 5.26 -6.22 -1.68
C ALA A 49 4.86 -6.61 -3.10
N LYS A 50 3.59 -6.96 -3.29
CA LYS A 50 2.99 -7.26 -4.59
C LYS A 50 1.86 -6.30 -4.92
N GLU A 51 1.16 -5.84 -3.89
CA GLU A 51 0.00 -4.98 -4.01
C GLU A 51 -0.10 -4.12 -2.74
N ILE A 52 -0.55 -2.87 -2.89
CA ILE A 52 -0.84 -1.96 -1.78
C ILE A 52 -2.19 -1.25 -1.98
N VAL A 53 -2.91 -1.03 -0.88
CA VAL A 53 -4.09 -0.17 -0.81
C VAL A 53 -3.82 0.91 0.22
N ILE A 54 -4.03 2.16 -0.16
CA ILE A 54 -3.73 3.33 0.67
C ILE A 54 -5.01 4.11 0.91
N GLN A 55 -5.21 4.55 2.15
CA GLN A 55 -6.31 5.40 2.55
C GLN A 55 -5.79 6.66 3.22
N ALA A 56 -6.24 7.82 2.77
CA ALA A 56 -6.00 9.08 3.47
C ALA A 56 -6.59 9.01 4.88
N GLN A 57 -5.84 9.48 5.88
CA GLN A 57 -6.34 9.52 7.26
C GLN A 57 -7.61 10.35 7.33
N THR A 58 -8.59 9.86 8.09
CA THR A 58 -9.94 10.46 8.14
C THR A 58 -9.98 11.80 8.86
N ASP A 59 -8.95 12.10 9.64
CA ASP A 59 -8.75 13.35 10.38
C ASP A 59 -7.82 14.34 9.66
N ASN A 60 -7.34 14.02 8.45
CA ASN A 60 -6.71 15.01 7.58
C ASN A 60 -7.67 16.19 7.35
N THR A 61 -7.13 17.39 7.24
CA THR A 61 -7.90 18.62 7.02
C THR A 61 -7.92 19.05 5.55
N LYS A 62 -6.96 18.54 4.77
CA LYS A 62 -6.74 18.74 3.35
C LYS A 62 -6.48 17.39 2.67
N ALA A 63 -6.39 17.45 1.36
CA ALA A 63 -6.05 16.30 0.56
C ALA A 63 -4.54 16.02 0.61
N ILE A 64 -4.18 14.76 0.43
CA ILE A 64 -2.82 14.31 0.22
C ILE A 64 -2.68 13.80 -1.22
N ALA A 65 -1.46 13.77 -1.74
CA ALA A 65 -1.13 13.05 -2.96
C ALA A 65 -0.32 11.80 -2.64
N ILE A 66 -0.52 10.75 -3.45
CA ILE A 66 0.28 9.54 -3.42
C ILE A 66 0.89 9.29 -4.81
N GLY A 67 2.10 8.73 -4.87
CA GLY A 67 2.79 8.48 -6.12
C GLY A 67 4.20 7.95 -5.92
N SER A 68 5.08 8.21 -6.89
CA SER A 68 6.52 7.97 -6.76
C SER A 68 7.23 9.16 -6.11
N SER A 69 8.54 9.08 -5.94
CA SER A 69 9.35 10.24 -5.55
C SER A 69 9.08 11.44 -6.46
N GLY A 70 8.97 12.63 -5.86
CA GLY A 70 8.56 13.88 -6.49
C GLY A 70 7.05 14.07 -6.62
N VAL A 71 6.23 13.28 -5.91
CA VAL A 71 4.77 13.49 -5.84
C VAL A 71 4.46 14.86 -5.20
N ASP A 72 3.43 15.54 -5.71
CA ASP A 72 3.06 16.89 -5.27
C ASP A 72 1.55 16.99 -5.02
N ALA A 73 1.14 17.40 -3.82
CA ALA A 73 -0.25 17.51 -3.40
C ALA A 73 -0.96 18.80 -3.87
N SER A 74 -0.27 19.67 -4.61
CA SER A 74 -0.84 20.91 -5.16
C SER A 74 -2.12 20.68 -5.98
N ILE A 75 -3.23 21.30 -5.59
CA ILE A 75 -4.59 21.02 -6.13
C ILE A 75 -4.71 21.22 -7.66
N ALA A 76 -3.94 22.13 -8.26
CA ALA A 76 -4.06 22.47 -9.69
C ALA A 76 -2.92 21.94 -10.56
N THR A 77 -1.74 21.74 -9.98
CA THR A 77 -0.49 21.44 -10.71
C THR A 77 0.25 20.24 -10.16
N GLY A 78 -0.28 19.62 -9.10
CA GLY A 78 0.30 18.48 -8.44
C GLY A 78 0.31 17.24 -9.32
N THR A 79 0.99 16.21 -8.82
CA THR A 79 1.18 14.93 -9.50
C THR A 79 0.71 13.78 -8.61
N GLY A 80 0.54 12.60 -9.21
CA GLY A 80 0.03 11.43 -8.48
C GLY A 80 -1.49 11.41 -8.32
N ILE A 81 -1.96 10.60 -7.38
CA ILE A 81 -3.38 10.43 -7.07
C ILE A 81 -3.70 11.26 -5.83
N ILE A 82 -4.62 12.21 -5.98
CA ILE A 82 -5.14 13.02 -4.87
C ILE A 82 -6.21 12.23 -4.12
N LEU A 83 -6.07 12.17 -2.80
CA LEU A 83 -7.02 11.53 -1.88
C LEU A 83 -7.51 12.56 -0.86
N TYR A 84 -8.83 12.79 -0.81
CA TYR A 84 -9.45 13.57 0.26
C TYR A 84 -9.54 12.74 1.55
N PRO A 85 -9.76 13.36 2.73
CA PRO A 85 -9.83 12.63 4.00
C PRO A 85 -10.83 11.46 3.94
N GLY A 86 -10.33 10.25 4.18
CA GLY A 86 -11.11 9.01 4.14
C GLY A 86 -11.17 8.31 2.77
N ASP A 87 -10.77 8.96 1.68
CA ASP A 87 -10.66 8.33 0.36
C ASP A 87 -9.57 7.25 0.37
N TRP A 88 -9.75 6.23 -0.46
CA TRP A 88 -8.78 5.17 -0.64
C TRP A 88 -8.54 4.86 -2.11
N THR A 89 -7.40 4.24 -2.39
CA THR A 89 -7.01 3.80 -3.72
C THR A 89 -7.64 2.47 -4.09
N PRO A 90 -7.88 2.19 -5.37
CA PRO A 90 -7.85 0.81 -5.85
C PRO A 90 -6.51 0.14 -5.46
N PRO A 91 -6.45 -1.20 -5.43
CA PRO A 91 -5.17 -1.87 -5.25
C PRO A 91 -4.18 -1.51 -6.36
N ILE A 92 -2.94 -1.23 -5.95
CA ILE A 92 -1.85 -0.81 -6.83
C ILE A 92 -0.79 -1.91 -6.81
N ASP A 93 -0.47 -2.47 -7.98
CA ASP A 93 0.60 -3.44 -8.12
C ASP A 93 1.96 -2.75 -7.93
N ILE A 94 2.78 -3.29 -7.03
CA ILE A 94 4.11 -2.78 -6.68
C ILE A 94 5.05 -3.96 -6.43
N ASP A 95 6.36 -3.71 -6.43
CA ASP A 95 7.39 -4.66 -5.97
C ASP A 95 7.99 -4.27 -4.60
N ASP A 96 7.97 -2.98 -4.25
CA ASP A 96 8.44 -2.47 -2.96
C ASP A 96 7.55 -1.32 -2.42
N VAL A 97 7.20 -1.37 -1.13
CA VAL A 97 6.46 -0.27 -0.47
C VAL A 97 7.28 1.02 -0.42
N ALA A 98 8.62 0.93 -0.44
CA ALA A 98 9.53 2.07 -0.42
C ALA A 98 9.45 2.93 -1.70
N ASP A 99 8.87 2.42 -2.78
CA ASP A 99 8.69 3.17 -4.03
C ASP A 99 7.48 4.10 -3.99
N ILE A 100 6.63 3.96 -2.98
CA ILE A 100 5.48 4.84 -2.78
C ILE A 100 5.84 5.99 -1.85
N TYR A 101 5.54 7.19 -2.34
CA TYR A 101 5.73 8.46 -1.65
C TYR A 101 4.38 9.14 -1.45
N ILE A 102 4.31 9.98 -0.42
CA ILE A 102 3.17 10.83 -0.14
C ILE A 102 3.61 12.27 0.04
N ASP A 103 2.79 13.21 -0.41
CA ASP A 103 2.90 14.63 -0.10
C ASP A 103 1.55 15.14 0.45
N ALA A 104 1.60 16.19 1.24
CA ALA A 104 0.44 16.78 1.89
C ALA A 104 0.44 18.31 1.81
N LEU A 105 -0.77 18.88 1.76
CA LEU A 105 -0.96 20.33 1.80
C LEU A 105 -0.81 20.92 3.20
N ALA A 106 -0.89 20.11 4.25
CA ALA A 106 -0.60 20.52 5.62
C ALA A 106 0.28 19.49 6.36
N SER A 107 1.19 20.00 7.20
CA SER A 107 2.06 19.16 8.02
C SER A 107 1.24 18.35 9.03
N GLY A 108 1.65 17.10 9.24
CA GLY A 108 0.99 16.15 10.14
C GLY A 108 -0.14 15.36 9.47
N GLU A 109 -0.52 15.69 8.24
CA GLU A 109 -1.47 14.89 7.46
C GLU A 109 -0.79 13.64 6.91
N GLY A 110 -1.58 12.62 6.63
CA GLY A 110 -1.03 11.33 6.24
C GLY A 110 -2.02 10.31 5.74
N CYS A 111 -1.55 9.07 5.66
CA CYS A 111 -2.33 7.94 5.22
C CYS A 111 -2.10 6.72 6.12
N ARG A 112 -3.01 5.77 6.02
CA ARG A 112 -2.83 4.37 6.46
C ARG A 112 -2.92 3.45 5.26
N TYR A 113 -2.24 2.31 5.31
CA TYR A 113 -2.17 1.40 4.18
C TYR A 113 -2.12 -0.05 4.63
N ILE A 114 -2.53 -0.93 3.71
CA ILE A 114 -2.33 -2.38 3.79
C ILE A 114 -1.55 -2.82 2.53
N TYR A 115 -0.67 -3.79 2.67
CA TYR A 115 0.04 -4.38 1.53
C TYR A 115 0.12 -5.89 1.62
N LEU A 116 0.28 -6.54 0.47
CA LEU A 116 0.32 -7.99 0.31
C LEU A 116 1.72 -8.43 -0.10
N THR A 117 2.27 -9.49 0.51
CA THR A 117 3.63 -10.01 0.20
C THR A 117 3.64 -11.36 -0.50
#